data_AF-A0A0G1D7X0-F1
#
_entry.id   AF-A0A0G1D7X0-F1
#
_cell.length_a   1.000
_cell.length_b   1.000
_cell.length_c   1.000
_cell.angle_alpha   90.00
_cell.angle_beta   90.00
_cell.angle_gamma   90.00
#
_symmetry.space_group_name_H-M   'P 1'
#
loop_
_entity.id
_entity.type
_entity.pdbx_description
1 polymer ?
#
loop_
_entity_poly.entity_id
_entity_poly.type
_entity_poly.pdbx_seq_one_letter_code
_entity_poly.pdbx_strand_id
1 'polypeptide(L)' 'MVNIITKSLESLIDKGLMVGYGIRTPEKWYIKEVRLLPQGRRVGRKLLGEQQTFPFKLRSNKK' A
#
# COMPACT_ATOMS: atom_id res chain seq x y z
N MET A 1 -12.52 10.11 10.14
CA MET A 1 -11.10 10.24 9.75
C MET A 1 -10.69 8.92 9.11
N VAL A 2 -10.49 8.86 7.79
CA VAL A 2 -10.08 7.61 7.12
C VAL A 2 -8.61 7.37 7.45
N ASN A 3 -8.32 6.26 8.12
CA ASN A 3 -6.95 5.88 8.47
C ASN A 3 -6.17 5.59 7.19
N ILE A 4 -5.10 6.34 6.94
CA ILE A 4 -4.25 6.21 5.75
C ILE A 4 -3.71 4.79 5.57
N ILE A 5 -3.48 4.08 6.69
CA ILE A 5 -3.04 2.69 6.70
C ILE A 5 -4.13 1.79 6.12
N THR A 6 -5.37 1.92 6.60
CA THR A 6 -6.52 1.11 6.13
C THR A 6 -6.74 1.29 4.62
N LYS A 7 -6.80 2.55 4.15
CA LYS A 7 -6.98 2.85 2.73
C LYS A 7 -5.86 2.28 1.86
N SER A 8 -4.62 2.36 2.35
CA SER A 8 -3.46 1.80 1.64
C SER A 8 -3.54 0.28 1.57
N LEU A 9 -3.96 -0.36 2.66
CA LEU A 9 -4.09 -1.81 2.72
C LEU A 9 -5.18 -2.32 1.79
N GLU A 10 -6.35 -1.69 1.81
CA GLU A 10 -7.47 -1.95 0.90
C GLU A 10 -7.03 -1.80 -0.56
N SER A 11 -6.34 -0.71 -0.90
CA SER A 11 -5.83 -0.51 -2.26
C SER A 11 -4.82 -1.59 -2.70
N LEU A 12 -3.99 -2.10 -1.80
CA LEU A 12 -3.07 -3.21 -2.12
C LEU A 12 -3.81 -4.53 -2.31
N ILE A 13 -4.90 -4.75 -1.56
CA ILE A 13 -5.78 -5.91 -1.72
C ILE A 13 -6.52 -5.82 -3.06
N ASP A 14 -7.10 -4.66 -3.40
CA ASP A 14 -7.82 -4.41 -4.67
C ASP A 14 -6.91 -4.62 -5.89
N LYS A 15 -5.62 -4.26 -5.77
CA LYS A 15 -4.60 -4.51 -6.81
C LYS A 15 -4.10 -5.96 -6.86
N GLY A 16 -4.60 -6.84 -5.99
CA GLY A 16 -4.15 -8.22 -5.86
C GLY A 16 -2.72 -8.39 -5.32
N LEU A 17 -2.10 -7.33 -4.79
CA LEU A 17 -0.71 -7.40 -4.31
C LEU A 17 -0.60 -8.03 -2.92
N MET A 18 -1.69 -8.01 -2.16
CA MET A 18 -1.75 -8.43 -0.76
C MET A 18 -3.04 -9.20 -0.47
N VAL A 19 -3.00 -10.04 0.56
CA VAL A 19 -4.18 -10.64 1.20
C VAL A 19 -4.18 -10.29 2.68
N GLY A 20 -5.36 -9.95 3.22
CA GLY A 20 -5.58 -9.74 4.65
C GLY A 20 -6.36 -10.90 5.26
N TYR A 21 -6.03 -11.27 6.49
CA TYR A 21 -6.78 -12.23 7.29
C TYR A 21 -7.27 -11.56 8.57
N GLY A 22 -8.49 -11.90 8.99
CA GLY A 22 -9.13 -11.19 10.08
C GLY A 22 -10.49 -11.75 10.45
N ILE A 23 -11.16 -11.05 11.35
CA ILE A 23 -12.50 -11.37 11.84
C ILE A 23 -13.46 -10.31 11.31
N ARG A 24 -14.49 -10.75 10.59
CA ARG A 24 -15.61 -9.91 10.21
C ARG A 24 -16.68 -9.99 11.29
N THR A 25 -16.92 -8.88 11.99
CA THR A 25 -18.08 -8.72 12.87
C THR A 25 -19.18 -7.96 12.14
N PRO A 26 -20.42 -7.89 12.67
CA PRO A 26 -21.46 -7.05 12.05
C PRO A 26 -21.02 -5.58 11.89
N GLU A 27 -20.27 -5.05 12.85
CA GLU A 27 -19.80 -3.67 12.86
C GLU A 27 -18.68 -3.42 11.84
N LYS A 28 -17.61 -4.22 11.85
CA LYS A 28 -16.44 -3.97 10.99
C LYS A 28 -15.56 -5.20 10.75
N TRP A 29 -14.59 -5.05 9.86
CA TRP A 29 -13.49 -5.99 9.66
C TRP A 29 -12.34 -5.67 10.61
N TYR A 30 -11.91 -6.65 11.39
CA TYR A 30 -10.72 -6.58 12.23
C TYR A 30 -9.58 -7.38 11.58
N ILE A 31 -8.58 -6.68 11.07
CA ILE A 31 -7.42 -7.30 10.43
C ILE A 31 -6.48 -7.84 11.52
N LYS A 32 -6.13 -9.14 11.43
CA LYS A 32 -5.21 -9.82 12.34
C LYS A 32 -3.82 -9.94 11.73
N GLU A 33 -3.74 -10.29 10.46
CA GLU A 33 -2.49 -10.45 9.74
C GLU A 33 -2.66 -10.07 8.27
N VAL A 34 -1.54 -9.72 7.62
CA VAL A 34 -1.50 -9.36 6.20
C VAL A 34 -0.29 -10.04 5.57
N ARG A 35 -0.45 -10.50 4.33
CA ARG A 35 0.62 -11.19 3.60
C ARG A 35 0.70 -10.69 2.16
N LEU A 36 1.91 -10.47 1.67
CA LEU A 36 2.14 -10.18 0.26
C LEU A 36 1.92 -11.44 -0.58
N LEU A 37 1.16 -11.30 -1.65
CA LEU A 37 1.04 -12.32 -2.69
C LEU A 37 2.33 -12.38 -3.54
N PRO A 38 2.57 -13.44 -4.33
CA PRO A 38 3.77 -13.56 -5.15
C PRO A 38 4.03 -12.31 -6.03
N GLN A 39 2.98 -11.75 -6.63
CA GLN A 39 3.07 -10.51 -7.41
C GLN A 39 3.43 -9.29 -6.55
N GLY A 40 2.85 -9.16 -5.35
CA GLY A 40 3.22 -8.11 -4.40
C GLY A 40 4.69 -8.18 -3.98
N ARG A 41 5.22 -9.39 -3.76
CA ARG A 41 6.64 -9.59 -3.44
C ARG A 41 7.55 -9.18 -4.61
N ARG A 42 7.18 -9.51 -5.85
CA ARG A 42 7.94 -9.11 -7.05
C ARG A 42 7.98 -7.59 -7.21
N VAL A 43 6.82 -6.93 -7.11
CA VAL A 43 6.72 -5.47 -7.20
C VAL A 43 7.49 -4.80 -6.07
N GLY A 44 7.36 -5.28 -4.83
CA GLY A 44 8.10 -4.73 -3.68
C GLY A 44 9.62 -4.83 -3.86
N ARG A 45 10.13 -5.98 -4.33
CA ARG A 45 11.56 -6.15 -4.62
C ARG A 45 12.06 -5.20 -5.70
N LYS A 46 11.27 -4.99 -6.75
CA LYS A 46 11.60 -4.04 -7.82
C LYS A 46 11.75 -2.62 -7.26
N LEU A 47 10.79 -2.17 -6.44
CA LEU A 47 10.81 -0.84 -5.84
C LEU A 47 12.01 -0.61 -4.89
N LEU A 48 12.49 -1.64 -4.19
CA LEU A 48 13.68 -1.52 -3.33
C LEU A 48 14.96 -1.17 -4.11
N GLY A 49 15.03 -1.55 -5.39
CA GLY A 49 16.17 -1.26 -6.26
C GLY A 49 15.98 -0.04 -7.17
N GLU A 50 14.80 0.59 -7.15
CA GLU A 50 14.45 1.68 -8.05
C GLU A 50 14.32 3.00 -7.29
N GLN A 51 15.17 3.97 -7.63
CA GLN A 51 15.05 5.34 -7.13
C GLN A 51 13.70 5.92 -7.55
N GLN A 52 12.84 6.18 -6.57
CA GLN A 52 11.53 6.78 -6.82
C GLN A 52 11.69 8.28 -7.06
N THR A 53 10.95 8.80 -8.04
CA THR A 53 10.80 10.24 -8.25
C THR A 53 9.62 10.72 -7.44
N PHE A 54 9.84 11.69 -6.55
CA PHE A 54 8.71 12.30 -5.87
C PHE A 54 7.89 13.17 -6.83
N PRO A 55 6.55 13.14 -6.76
CA PRO A 55 5.68 13.96 -7.59
C PRO A 55 5.60 15.40 -7.05
N PHE A 56 6.74 16.01 -6.72
CA PHE A 56 6.79 17.43 -6.37
C PHE A 56 7.12 18.24 -7.62
N LYS A 57 6.30 19.26 -7.91
CA LYS A 57 6.69 20.30 -8.87
C LYS A 57 7.86 21.06 -8.24
N LEU A 58 9.09 20.73 -8.64
CA LEU A 58 10.27 21.49 -8.26
C LEU A 58 10.04 22.93 -8.73
N ARG A 59 9.73 23.83 -7.79
CA ARG A 59 9.60 25.25 -8.08
C ARG A 59 11.01 25.75 -8.37
N SER A 60 11.35 25.94 -9.65
CA SER A 60 12.63 26.49 -10.06
C SER A 60 12.72 27.93 -9.57
N ASN A 61 13.38 28.15 -8.43
CA ASN A 61 13.89 29.46 -8.09
C ASN A 61 15.16 29.65 -8.92
N LYS A 62 15.03 30.27 -10.10
CA LYS A 62 16.17 30.88 -10.78
C LYS A 62 16.67 32.01 -9.87
N LYS A 63 17.84 31.85 -9.27
CA LYS A 63 18.66 32.96 -8.79
C LYS A 63 19.59 33.38 -9.91
#